data_AF-W8L5L6-F1
#
_entry.id   AF-W8L5L6-F1
#
_cell.length_a   1.000
_cell.length_b   1.000
_cell.length_c   1.000
_cell.angle_alpha   90.00
_cell.angle_beta   90.00
_cell.angle_gamma   90.00
#
_symmetry.space_group_name_H-M   'P 1'
#
loop_
_entity.id
_entity.type
_entity.pdbx_description
1 polymer ?
#
loop_
_entity_poly.entity_id
_entity_poly.type
_entity_poly.pdbx_seq_one_letter_code
_entity_poly.pdbx_strand_id
1 'polypeptide(L)'
;MQHAGAGDRKTRPLYTPEERRRRDETPWTLVQGILAPLQFLVFIVSTWLVLRYLMTGEGLWLAHASIVIKTLILYTIMVTGAIWEKVVFGHYLFAKAFFWEDMVSMMVIALHTIYMASLFWSFLTVEQQMYLALVAYAVYVVNAAQFLIKLRAARLGEAEAKRAQAAASGGESSK
;
A
#
# COMPACT_ATOMS: atom_id res chain seq x y z
N MET A 1 30.05 -21.57 -29.06
CA MET A 1 28.93 -22.32 -28.47
C MET A 1 29.24 -22.62 -27.01
N GLN A 2 28.56 -21.97 -26.06
CA GLN A 2 27.96 -22.59 -24.88
C GLN A 2 27.20 -21.52 -24.10
N HIS A 3 25.93 -21.83 -23.85
CA HIS A 3 24.88 -20.96 -23.36
C HIS A 3 24.87 -20.85 -21.82
N ALA A 4 24.37 -19.70 -21.37
CA ALA A 4 23.47 -19.53 -20.23
C ALA A 4 23.98 -19.90 -18.82
N GLY A 5 24.57 -18.91 -18.15
CA GLY A 5 24.36 -18.72 -16.72
C GLY A 5 23.10 -17.87 -16.51
N ALA A 6 21.92 -18.47 -16.66
CA ALA A 6 20.70 -17.87 -16.14
C ALA A 6 20.86 -17.86 -14.61
N GLY A 7 21.30 -16.72 -14.07
CA GLY A 7 21.37 -16.51 -12.65
C GLY A 7 19.98 -16.77 -12.07
N ASP A 8 19.88 -17.87 -11.33
CA ASP A 8 18.79 -18.19 -10.43
C ASP A 8 18.56 -16.95 -9.56
N ARG A 9 17.65 -16.08 -9.99
CA ARG A 9 17.16 -14.98 -9.16
C ARG A 9 16.31 -15.66 -8.10
N LYS A 10 16.96 -16.26 -7.11
CA LYS A 10 16.33 -16.61 -5.84
C LYS A 10 15.64 -15.35 -5.37
N THR A 11 14.33 -15.33 -5.50
CA THR A 11 13.48 -14.26 -5.03
C THR A 11 13.78 -14.13 -3.55
N ARG A 12 14.47 -13.03 -3.21
CA ARG A 12 14.90 -12.81 -1.84
C ARG A 12 13.63 -12.76 -0.99
N PRO A 13 13.51 -13.59 0.07
CA PRO A 13 12.29 -13.66 0.86
C PRO A 13 11.97 -12.28 1.44
N LEU A 14 10.67 -11.94 1.48
CA LEU A 14 10.20 -10.63 1.93
C LEU A 14 10.56 -10.33 3.40
N TYR A 15 10.71 -11.38 4.21
CA TYR A 15 11.07 -11.31 5.62
C TYR A 15 12.16 -12.32 5.95
N THR A 16 13.11 -11.97 6.81
CA THR A 16 13.93 -12.96 7.54
C THR A 16 13.05 -13.76 8.54
N PRO A 17 13.53 -14.89 9.09
CA PRO A 17 12.81 -15.60 10.14
C PRO A 17 12.46 -14.73 11.35
N GLU A 18 13.39 -13.86 11.77
CA GLU A 18 13.20 -12.94 12.90
C GLU A 18 12.18 -11.85 12.56
N GLU A 19 12.24 -11.26 11.36
CA GLU A 19 11.27 -10.28 10.89
C GLU A 19 9.86 -10.88 10.79
N ARG A 20 9.75 -12.12 10.30
CA ARG A 20 8.49 -12.85 10.25
C ARG A 20 7.93 -13.08 11.65
N ARG A 21 8.77 -13.47 12.62
CA ARG A 21 8.35 -13.65 14.01
C ARG A 21 7.80 -12.33 14.58
N ARG A 22 8.53 -11.22 14.43
CA ARG A 22 8.09 -9.89 14.87
C ARG A 22 6.77 -9.46 14.23
N ARG A 23 6.59 -9.73 12.93
CA ARG A 23 5.35 -9.46 12.18
C ARG A 23 4.16 -10.24 12.73
N ASP A 24 4.37 -11.51 13.08
CA ASP A 24 3.32 -12.40 13.55
C ASP A 24 2.94 -12.14 15.02
N GLU A 25 3.89 -11.66 15.83
CA GLU A 25 3.68 -11.30 17.23
C GLU A 25 3.01 -9.92 17.43
N THR A 26 3.02 -9.05 16.41
CA THR A 26 2.51 -7.67 16.55
C THR A 26 1.05 -7.50 16.12
N PRO A 27 0.23 -6.73 16.85
CA PRO A 27 -1.16 -6.44 16.44
C PRO A 27 -1.24 -5.54 15.21
N TRP A 28 -0.14 -4.87 14.85
CA TRP A 28 -0.13 -3.88 13.78
C TRP A 28 -0.45 -4.49 12.40
N THR A 29 -0.15 -5.77 12.17
CA THR A 29 -0.53 -6.47 10.93
C THR A 29 -2.07 -6.56 10.79
N LEU A 30 -2.78 -6.80 11.89
CA LEU A 30 -4.24 -6.81 11.92
C LEU A 30 -4.81 -5.40 11.69
N VAL A 31 -4.22 -4.39 12.34
CA VAL A 31 -4.61 -2.98 12.13
C VAL A 31 -4.52 -2.60 10.65
N GLN A 32 -3.41 -2.92 9.99
CA GLN A 32 -3.25 -2.71 8.55
C GLN A 32 -4.26 -3.53 7.73
N GLY A 33 -4.51 -4.77 8.13
CA GLY A 33 -5.51 -5.65 7.50
C GLY A 33 -6.94 -5.12 7.55
N ILE A 34 -7.27 -4.23 8.50
CA ILE A 34 -8.57 -3.54 8.60
C ILE A 34 -8.54 -2.20 7.87
N LEU A 35 -7.49 -1.40 8.10
CA LEU A 35 -7.36 -0.07 7.52
C LEU A 35 -7.24 -0.08 6.00
N ALA A 36 -6.54 -1.07 5.41
CA ALA A 36 -6.38 -1.14 3.96
C ALA A 36 -7.72 -1.37 3.22
N PRO A 37 -8.59 -2.34 3.60
CA PRO A 37 -9.92 -2.47 3.04
C PRO A 37 -10.81 -1.24 3.27
N LEU A 38 -10.78 -0.64 4.47
CA LEU A 38 -11.52 0.59 4.76
C LEU A 38 -11.09 1.73 3.84
N GLN A 39 -9.78 1.91 3.67
CA GLN A 39 -9.22 2.94 2.81
C GLN A 39 -9.62 2.74 1.33
N PHE A 40 -9.72 1.49 0.88
CA PHE A 40 -10.19 1.16 -0.46
C PHE A 40 -11.70 1.42 -0.63
N LEU A 41 -12.52 1.14 0.37
CA LEU A 41 -13.95 1.46 0.33
C LEU A 41 -14.17 2.98 0.27
N VAL A 42 -13.49 3.73 1.13
CA VAL A 42 -13.57 5.20 1.14
C VAL A 42 -13.02 5.78 -0.16
N PHE A 43 -12.00 5.18 -0.76
CA PHE A 43 -11.54 5.53 -2.11
C PHE A 43 -12.65 5.43 -3.17
N ILE A 44 -13.39 4.32 -3.21
CA ILE A 44 -14.46 4.12 -4.20
C ILE A 44 -15.56 5.18 -4.03
N VAL A 45 -16.04 5.36 -2.79
CA VAL A 45 -17.11 6.33 -2.48
C VAL A 45 -16.68 7.75 -2.83
N SER A 46 -15.47 8.13 -2.42
CA SER A 46 -14.91 9.46 -2.68
C SER A 46 -14.72 9.71 -4.18
N THR A 47 -14.24 8.72 -4.93
CA THR A 47 -14.10 8.83 -6.39
C THR A 47 -15.44 9.06 -7.07
N TRP A 48 -16.48 8.32 -6.68
CA TRP A 48 -17.82 8.51 -7.22
C TRP A 48 -18.38 9.90 -6.92
N LEU A 49 -18.21 10.41 -5.70
CA LEU A 49 -18.66 11.75 -5.32
C LEU A 49 -17.93 12.86 -6.09
N VAL A 50 -16.62 12.73 -6.28
CA VAL A 50 -15.82 13.68 -7.07
C VAL A 50 -16.27 13.70 -8.52
N LEU A 51 -16.44 12.53 -9.15
CA LEU A 51 -16.90 12.42 -10.52
C LEU A 51 -18.34 12.94 -10.69
N ARG A 52 -19.24 12.64 -9.73
CA ARG A 52 -20.60 13.18 -9.72
C ARG A 52 -20.57 14.72 -9.74
N TYR A 53 -19.79 15.33 -8.87
CA TYR A 53 -19.67 16.79 -8.83
C TYR A 53 -19.10 17.35 -10.14
N LEU A 54 -18.04 16.76 -10.70
CA LEU A 54 -17.47 17.22 -11.96
C LEU A 54 -18.43 17.08 -13.15
N MET A 55 -19.31 16.08 -13.15
CA MET A 55 -20.26 15.85 -14.23
C MET A 55 -21.54 16.70 -14.11
N THR A 56 -22.03 16.96 -12.90
CA THR A 56 -23.34 17.59 -12.68
C THR A 56 -23.27 18.96 -12.02
N GLY A 57 -22.13 19.34 -11.45
CA GLY A 57 -21.98 20.53 -10.61
C GLY A 57 -22.59 20.41 -9.21
N GLU A 58 -23.18 19.26 -8.85
CA GLU A 58 -23.90 19.08 -7.59
C GLU A 58 -23.11 18.27 -6.55
N GLY A 59 -23.41 18.49 -5.27
CA GLY A 59 -22.86 17.69 -4.18
C GLY A 59 -21.41 18.03 -3.82
N LEU A 60 -20.97 19.27 -4.12
CA LEU A 60 -19.63 19.76 -3.80
C LEU A 60 -19.23 19.50 -2.34
N TRP A 61 -20.14 19.77 -1.39
CA TRP A 61 -19.89 19.55 0.02
C TRP A 61 -19.61 18.07 0.34
N LEU A 62 -20.34 17.13 -0.29
CA LEU A 62 -20.10 15.70 -0.12
C LEU A 62 -18.76 15.28 -0.73
N ALA A 63 -18.40 15.84 -1.90
CA ALA A 63 -17.09 15.59 -2.51
C ALA A 63 -15.95 16.04 -1.57
N HIS A 64 -16.00 17.28 -1.06
CA HIS A 64 -15.04 17.77 -0.07
C HIS A 64 -15.00 16.90 1.19
N ALA A 65 -16.15 16.62 1.80
CA ALA A 65 -16.23 15.83 3.03
C ALA A 65 -15.62 14.43 2.83
N SER A 66 -15.89 13.78 1.69
CA SER A 66 -15.34 12.46 1.38
C SER A 66 -13.82 12.50 1.20
N ILE A 67 -13.27 13.53 0.56
CA ILE A 67 -11.82 13.71 0.40
C ILE A 67 -11.15 13.98 1.76
N VAL A 68 -11.76 14.80 2.62
CA VAL A 68 -11.26 15.06 3.98
C VAL A 68 -11.22 13.77 4.79
N ILE A 69 -12.33 13.02 4.84
CA ILE A 69 -12.41 11.74 5.55
C ILE A 69 -11.35 10.76 5.02
N LYS A 70 -11.24 10.63 3.69
CA LYS A 70 -10.22 9.80 3.04
C LYS A 70 -8.80 10.21 3.45
N THR A 71 -8.55 11.50 3.57
CA THR A 71 -7.24 12.05 3.94
C THR A 71 -6.89 11.73 5.39
N LEU A 72 -7.85 11.85 6.31
CA LEU A 72 -7.64 11.50 7.71
C LEU A 72 -7.35 10.00 7.89
N ILE A 73 -8.08 9.14 7.17
CA ILE A 73 -7.80 7.69 7.15
C ILE A 73 -6.45 7.41 6.49
N LEU A 74 -6.08 8.13 5.43
CA LEU A 74 -4.76 8.04 4.79
C LEU A 74 -3.63 8.34 5.80
N TYR A 75 -3.74 9.42 6.56
CA TYR A 75 -2.75 9.74 7.60
C TYR A 75 -2.71 8.66 8.68
N THR A 76 -3.87 8.12 9.06
CA THR A 76 -3.98 7.07 10.08
C THR A 76 -3.29 5.78 9.63
N ILE A 77 -3.57 5.30 8.42
CA ILE A 77 -2.93 4.08 7.88
C ILE A 77 -1.44 4.30 7.67
N MET A 78 -1.01 5.50 7.29
CA MET A 78 0.41 5.83 7.16
C MET A 78 1.14 5.78 8.49
N VAL A 79 0.63 6.46 9.52
CA VAL A 79 1.28 6.51 10.84
C VAL A 79 1.34 5.11 11.45
N THR A 80 0.25 4.36 11.39
CA THR A 80 0.22 2.98 11.90
C THR A 80 1.07 2.03 11.06
N GLY A 81 1.18 2.26 9.75
CA GLY A 81 2.09 1.52 8.85
C GLY A 81 3.55 1.81 9.19
N ALA A 82 3.89 3.06 9.49
CA ALA A 82 5.23 3.44 9.88
C ALA A 82 5.65 2.79 11.21
N ILE A 83 4.71 2.71 12.17
CA ILE A 83 4.94 2.00 13.43
C ILE A 83 5.12 0.50 13.19
N TRP A 84 4.30 -0.10 12.32
CA TRP A 84 4.44 -1.50 11.92
C TRP A 84 5.84 -1.77 11.34
N GLU A 85 6.31 -0.93 10.40
CA GLU A 85 7.65 -1.07 9.84
C GLU A 85 8.74 -0.92 10.90
N LYS A 86 8.57 0.00 11.85
CA LYS A 86 9.54 0.18 12.93
C LYS A 86 9.68 -1.09 13.77
N VAL A 87 8.57 -1.74 14.09
CA VAL A 87 8.54 -2.98 14.86
C VAL A 87 9.15 -4.14 14.06
N VAL A 88 8.84 -4.26 12.77
CA VAL A 88 9.26 -5.41 11.95
C VAL A 88 10.69 -5.26 11.40
N PHE A 89 11.09 -4.07 10.96
CA PHE A 89 12.33 -3.80 10.24
C PHE A 89 13.29 -2.83 10.95
N GLY A 90 12.88 -2.23 12.08
CA GLY A 90 13.70 -1.27 12.81
C GLY A 90 13.72 0.14 12.21
N HIS A 91 12.93 0.42 11.17
CA HIS A 91 12.84 1.72 10.48
C HIS A 91 11.40 2.19 10.42
N TYR A 92 11.12 3.48 10.62
CA TYR A 92 9.74 3.98 10.53
C TYR A 92 9.19 3.94 9.11
N LEU A 93 10.02 4.15 8.10
CA LEU A 93 9.66 4.06 6.69
C LEU A 93 10.91 3.70 5.90
N PHE A 94 10.71 3.34 4.64
CA PHE A 94 11.75 3.08 3.67
C PHE A 94 12.62 1.87 4.02
N ALA A 95 12.04 0.88 4.70
CA ALA A 95 12.67 -0.42 4.79
C ALA A 95 12.98 -0.90 3.36
N LYS A 96 14.13 -1.54 3.15
CA LYS A 96 14.57 -1.93 1.79
C LYS A 96 13.51 -2.74 1.01
N ALA A 97 12.70 -3.51 1.73
CA ALA A 97 11.60 -4.28 1.17
C ALA A 97 10.40 -3.43 0.73
N PHE A 98 10.19 -2.23 1.28
CA PHE A 98 9.00 -1.36 1.10
C PHE A 98 9.32 0.05 0.56
N PHE A 99 10.60 0.34 0.31
CA PHE A 99 11.07 1.66 -0.12
C PHE A 99 10.23 2.33 -1.22
N TRP A 100 9.90 1.58 -2.27
CA TRP A 100 9.16 2.13 -3.41
C TRP A 100 7.69 2.39 -3.07
N GLU A 101 7.04 1.50 -2.32
CA GLU A 101 5.68 1.72 -1.83
C GLU A 101 5.60 2.93 -0.90
N ASP A 102 6.60 3.13 -0.04
CA ASP A 102 6.66 4.28 0.86
C ASP A 102 6.86 5.58 0.08
N MET A 103 7.73 5.58 -0.92
CA MET A 103 7.96 6.74 -1.76
C MET A 103 6.68 7.15 -2.51
N VAL A 104 5.95 6.19 -3.07
CA VAL A 104 4.66 6.46 -3.74
C VAL A 104 3.62 6.90 -2.72
N SER A 105 3.56 6.29 -1.53
CA SER A 105 2.65 6.69 -0.46
C SER A 105 2.92 8.12 0.03
N MET A 106 4.19 8.55 0.09
CA MET A 106 4.55 9.94 0.37
C MET A 106 4.05 10.89 -0.72
N MET A 107 4.10 10.50 -1.99
CA MET A 107 3.51 11.28 -3.08
C MET A 107 1.98 11.42 -2.90
N VAL A 108 1.28 10.32 -2.58
CA VAL A 108 -0.17 10.34 -2.32
C VAL A 108 -0.49 11.27 -1.14
N ILE A 109 0.28 11.19 -0.06
CA ILE A 109 0.13 12.06 1.11
C ILE A 109 0.38 13.52 0.77
N ALA A 110 1.43 13.82 0.00
CA ALA A 110 1.74 15.19 -0.41
C ALA A 110 0.57 15.79 -1.21
N LEU A 111 0.03 15.06 -2.19
CA LEU A 111 -1.11 15.50 -3.00
C LEU A 111 -2.36 15.76 -2.14
N HIS A 112 -2.66 14.85 -1.21
CA HIS A 112 -3.76 15.03 -0.26
C HIS A 112 -3.52 16.21 0.70
N THR A 113 -2.28 16.44 1.12
CA THR A 113 -1.92 17.58 1.99
C THR A 113 -2.09 18.90 1.25
N ILE A 114 -1.69 18.97 -0.02
CA ILE A 114 -1.91 20.13 -0.90
C ILE A 114 -3.41 20.38 -1.05
N TYR A 115 -4.21 19.33 -1.26
CA TYR A 115 -5.66 19.45 -1.30
C TYR A 115 -6.20 20.07 0.00
N MET A 116 -5.83 19.53 1.17
CA MET A 116 -6.27 20.05 2.46
C MET A 116 -5.87 21.52 2.64
N ALA A 117 -4.64 21.89 2.31
CA ALA A 117 -4.16 23.27 2.38
C ALA A 117 -4.98 24.20 1.47
N SER A 118 -5.35 23.75 0.28
CA SER A 118 -6.13 24.56 -0.67
C SER A 118 -7.53 24.92 -0.16
N LEU A 119 -8.07 24.15 0.80
CA LEU A 119 -9.36 24.47 1.45
C LEU A 119 -9.26 25.72 2.34
N PHE A 120 -8.05 26.06 2.82
CA PHE A 120 -7.83 27.19 3.73
C PHE A 120 -7.22 28.41 3.04
N TRP A 121 -6.34 28.20 2.06
CA TRP A 121 -5.56 29.28 1.43
C TRP A 121 -6.01 29.65 0.01
N SER A 122 -7.12 29.10 -0.48
CA SER A 122 -7.78 29.46 -1.75
C SER A 122 -6.84 29.60 -2.97
N PHE A 123 -5.74 28.85 -3.00
CA PHE A 123 -4.77 28.89 -4.11
C PHE A 123 -5.11 27.92 -5.25
N LEU A 124 -6.16 27.11 -5.09
CA LEU A 124 -6.74 26.29 -6.16
C LEU A 124 -8.22 26.63 -6.30
N THR A 125 -8.72 26.61 -7.53
CA THR A 125 -10.15 26.60 -7.79
C THR A 125 -10.77 25.27 -7.36
N VAL A 126 -12.09 25.24 -7.19
CA VAL A 126 -12.81 24.00 -6.84
C VAL A 126 -12.55 22.90 -7.86
N GLU A 127 -12.57 23.21 -9.16
CA GLU A 127 -12.29 22.25 -10.22
C GLU A 127 -10.85 21.70 -10.12
N GLN A 128 -9.86 22.58 -9.88
CA GLN A 128 -8.47 22.16 -9.67
C GLN A 128 -8.31 21.27 -8.43
N GLN A 129 -9.05 21.52 -7.36
CA GLN A 129 -9.08 20.65 -6.17
C GLN A 129 -9.58 19.24 -6.53
N MET A 130 -10.65 19.14 -7.30
CA MET A 130 -11.19 17.84 -7.72
C MET A 130 -10.22 17.08 -8.62
N TYR A 131 -9.59 17.75 -9.59
CA TYR A 131 -8.56 17.11 -10.42
C TYR A 131 -7.33 16.70 -9.61
N LEU A 132 -6.90 17.51 -8.64
CA LEU A 132 -5.81 17.14 -7.74
C LEU A 132 -6.15 15.87 -6.95
N ALA A 133 -7.39 15.75 -6.45
CA ALA A 133 -7.84 14.53 -5.78
C ALA A 133 -7.82 13.32 -6.73
N LEU A 134 -8.30 13.47 -7.97
CA LEU A 134 -8.25 12.38 -8.97
C LEU A 134 -6.82 11.98 -9.34
N VAL A 135 -5.87 12.92 -9.40
CA VAL A 135 -4.45 12.61 -9.59
C VAL A 135 -3.93 11.80 -8.40
N ALA A 136 -4.20 12.22 -7.16
CA ALA A 136 -3.83 11.46 -5.97
C ALA A 136 -4.41 10.03 -5.98
N TYR A 137 -5.63 9.89 -6.50
CA TYR A 137 -6.34 8.61 -6.60
C TYR A 137 -5.71 7.69 -7.65
N ALA A 138 -5.32 8.24 -8.80
CA ALA A 138 -4.59 7.50 -9.81
C ALA A 138 -3.24 6.99 -9.27
N VAL A 139 -2.50 7.84 -8.56
CA VAL A 139 -1.23 7.44 -7.91
C VAL A 139 -1.48 6.35 -6.85
N TYR A 140 -2.56 6.47 -6.08
CA TYR A 140 -2.96 5.43 -5.12
C TYR A 140 -3.26 4.08 -5.80
N VAL A 141 -3.94 4.08 -6.95
CA VAL A 141 -4.23 2.83 -7.70
C VAL A 141 -2.94 2.16 -8.16
N VAL A 142 -1.94 2.94 -8.61
CA VAL A 142 -0.61 2.41 -8.96
C VAL A 142 0.04 1.75 -7.75
N ASN A 143 0.03 2.43 -6.59
CA ASN A 143 0.58 1.89 -5.34
C ASN A 143 -0.13 0.60 -4.90
N ALA A 144 -1.45 0.58 -4.97
CA ALA A 144 -2.26 -0.59 -4.63
C ALA A 144 -1.97 -1.78 -5.56
N ALA A 145 -1.82 -1.54 -6.86
CA ALA A 145 -1.45 -2.56 -7.83
C ALA A 145 -0.05 -3.14 -7.53
N GLN A 146 0.94 -2.28 -7.22
CA GLN A 146 2.27 -2.70 -6.81
C GLN A 146 2.22 -3.63 -5.58
N PHE A 147 1.46 -3.22 -4.57
CA PHE A 147 1.28 -4.00 -3.34
C PHE A 147 0.62 -5.37 -3.60
N LEU A 148 -0.42 -5.43 -4.43
CA LEU A 148 -1.09 -6.68 -4.79
C LEU A 148 -0.17 -7.65 -5.54
N ILE A 149 0.67 -7.14 -6.45
CA ILE A 149 1.66 -7.95 -7.16
C ILE A 149 2.68 -8.52 -6.17
N LYS A 150 3.19 -7.69 -5.26
CA LYS A 150 4.14 -8.13 -4.21
C LYS A 150 3.53 -9.21 -3.32
N LEU A 151 2.28 -9.05 -2.87
CA LEU A 151 1.60 -10.05 -2.04
C LEU A 151 1.41 -11.38 -2.77
N ARG A 152 1.06 -11.34 -4.06
CA ARG A 152 0.96 -12.56 -4.89
C ARG A 152 2.29 -13.27 -5.02
N ALA A 153 3.37 -12.53 -5.30
CA ALA A 153 4.71 -13.10 -5.39
C ALA A 153 5.17 -13.74 -4.07
N ALA A 154 4.91 -13.08 -2.93
CA ALA A 154 5.24 -13.61 -1.62
C ALA A 154 4.49 -14.92 -1.30
N ARG A 155 3.18 -14.99 -1.62
CA ARG A 155 2.37 -16.21 -1.43
C ARG A 155 2.85 -17.38 -2.27
N LEU A 156 3.22 -17.13 -3.54
CA LEU A 156 3.76 -18.15 -4.43
C LEU A 156 5.10 -18.69 -3.92
N GLY A 157 6.02 -17.80 -3.52
CA GLY A 157 7.31 -18.21 -2.96
C GLY A 157 7.19 -19.02 -1.67
N GLU A 158 6.23 -18.69 -0.79
CA GLU A 158 5.96 -19.49 0.42
C GLU A 158 5.42 -20.89 0.10
N ALA A 159 4.58 -21.01 -0.93
CA ALA A 159 4.07 -22.31 -1.38
C ALA A 159 5.18 -23.18 -1.97
N GLU A 160 6.08 -22.60 -2.76
CA GLU A 160 7.26 -23.28 -3.32
C GLU A 160 8.23 -23.74 -2.23
N ALA A 161 8.53 -22.88 -1.25
CA ALA A 161 9.39 -23.21 -0.12
C ALA A 161 8.82 -24.38 0.71
N LYS A 162 7.50 -24.39 0.98
CA LYS A 162 6.83 -25.49 1.68
C LYS A 162 6.90 -26.81 0.89
N ARG A 163 6.71 -26.76 -0.43
CA ARG A 163 6.85 -27.95 -1.30
C ARG A 163 8.27 -28.51 -1.30
N ALA A 164 9.27 -27.63 -1.39
CA ALA A 164 10.68 -28.04 -1.35
C ALA A 164 11.06 -28.69 -0.01
N GLN A 165 10.58 -28.14 1.12
CA GLN A 165 10.78 -28.73 2.45
C GLN A 165 10.11 -30.10 2.58
N ALA A 166 8.87 -30.25 2.11
CA ALA A 166 8.16 -31.53 2.15
C ALA A 166 8.85 -32.61 1.28
N ALA A 167 9.38 -32.24 0.12
CA ALA A 167 10.13 -33.15 -0.74
C ALA A 167 11.47 -33.59 -0.11
N ALA A 168 12.16 -32.68 0.60
CA ALA A 168 13.39 -33.00 1.32
C ALA A 168 13.14 -33.94 2.51
N SER A 169 12.09 -33.70 3.31
CA SER A 169 11.73 -34.56 4.45
C SER A 169 11.17 -35.93 4.05
N GLY A 170 10.52 -36.03 2.88
CA GLY A 170 10.01 -37.30 2.35
C GLY A 170 11.11 -38.21 1.78
N GLY A 171 12.24 -37.65 1.36
CA GLY A 171 13.39 -38.42 0.86
C GLY A 171 14.28 -39.02 1.95
N GLU A 172 14.26 -38.48 3.17
CA GLU A 172 15.03 -38.98 4.31
C GLU A 172 14.40 -40.22 4.98
N SER A 173 13.10 -40.43 4.85
CA SER A 173 12.39 -41.57 5.47
C SER A 173 12.49 -42.90 4.70
N SER A 174 13.22 -42.94 3.58
CA SER A 174 13.30 -44.10 2.68
C SER A 174 14.70 -44.70 2.54
N LYS A 175 15.62 -44.41 3.46
CA LYS A 175 16.94 -45.06 3.58
C LYS A 175 17.04 -45.78 4.92
#